data_AF-A0AA40F557-F1
#
_entry.id   AF-A0AA40F557-F1
#
_cell.length_a   1.000
_cell.length_b   1.000
_cell.length_c   1.000
_cell.angle_alpha   90.00
_cell.angle_beta   90.00
_cell.angle_gamma   90.00
#
_symmetry.space_group_name_H-M   'P 1'
#
loop_
_entity.id
_entity.type
_entity.pdbx_description
1 polymer ?
#
loop_
_entity_poly.entity_id
_entity_poly.type
_entity_poly.pdbx_seq_one_letter_code
_entity_poly.pdbx_strand_id
1 'polypeptide(L)'
;MRLNIFLVAVATTAVVAIDSTSPNPIRVTPAAKLVRHRLIRRSDSEHVVLTDCTRHRKNYLQASQLAYFVGPPDDSPDRTTNVTSDKQQAWAGSGKITIKSSDNVAFSVEIPTVVGEGQFAGSGHNGYSAFSCYAMFKTALYTTKEGLVCDQVYDCDHTTPPEFPNRNPCNNEQQVKRHRHKFSAAQFGLEPTQQHSRRGPGL
;
A
#
# COMPACT_ATOMS: atom_id res chain seq x y z
N MET A 1 -16.54 -30.12 71.73
CA MET A 1 -17.86 -29.57 71.32
C MET A 1 -17.91 -28.08 71.62
N ARG A 2 -17.63 -27.19 70.65
CA ARG A 2 -18.03 -25.76 70.60
C ARG A 2 -17.94 -25.33 69.14
N LEU A 3 -19.05 -25.27 68.40
CA LEU A 3 -20.06 -24.21 68.26
C LEU A 3 -19.66 -23.22 67.16
N ASN A 4 -20.17 -23.49 65.94
CA ASN A 4 -20.12 -22.63 64.77
C ASN A 4 -21.06 -21.44 64.95
N ILE A 5 -20.59 -20.23 64.68
CA ILE A 5 -21.43 -19.04 64.52
C ILE A 5 -21.24 -18.55 63.09
N PHE A 6 -22.24 -18.80 62.25
CA PHE A 6 -22.36 -18.21 60.92
C PHE A 6 -22.94 -16.79 61.06
N LEU A 7 -22.18 -15.79 60.63
CA LEU A 7 -22.68 -14.42 60.47
C LEU A 7 -23.52 -14.36 59.17
N VAL A 8 -24.81 -14.05 59.29
CA VAL A 8 -25.69 -13.70 58.18
C VAL A 8 -25.69 -12.18 58.05
N ALA A 9 -25.14 -11.66 56.94
CA ALA A 9 -25.23 -10.24 56.60
C ALA A 9 -26.56 -9.96 55.91
N VAL A 10 -27.41 -9.15 56.55
CA VAL A 10 -28.68 -8.66 56.00
C VAL A 10 -28.39 -7.43 55.13
N ALA A 11 -28.66 -7.54 53.83
CA ALA A 11 -28.55 -6.42 52.90
C ALA A 11 -29.80 -5.53 53.02
N THR A 12 -29.63 -4.31 53.52
CA THR A 12 -30.65 -3.27 53.52
C THR A 12 -30.76 -2.63 52.14
N THR A 13 -31.91 -2.83 51.50
CA THR A 13 -32.31 -2.13 50.27
C THR A 13 -32.70 -0.70 50.60
N ALA A 14 -31.87 0.27 50.19
CA ALA A 14 -32.25 1.68 50.20
C ALA A 14 -33.14 1.97 48.99
N VAL A 15 -34.39 2.37 49.25
CA VAL A 15 -35.33 2.86 48.23
C VAL A 15 -34.99 4.33 47.97
N VAL A 16 -34.48 4.64 46.78
CA VAL A 16 -34.26 6.01 46.32
C VAL A 16 -35.60 6.57 45.82
N ALA A 17 -36.13 7.58 46.51
CA ALA A 17 -37.27 8.36 46.06
C ALA A 17 -36.84 9.25 44.88
N ILE A 18 -37.54 9.15 43.76
CA ILE A 18 -37.32 9.99 42.57
C ILE A 18 -38.26 11.19 42.70
N ASP A 19 -37.74 12.31 43.20
CA ASP A 19 -38.46 13.58 43.19
C ASP A 19 -38.53 14.10 41.75
N SER A 20 -39.75 14.22 41.25
CA SER A 20 -40.08 14.58 39.87
C SER A 20 -40.54 16.03 39.81
N THR A 21 -39.69 16.99 40.13
CA THR A 21 -39.92 18.41 39.79
C THR A 21 -38.62 19.18 39.57
N SER A 22 -38.05 19.08 38.37
CA SER A 22 -37.14 20.12 37.87
C SER A 22 -37.16 20.18 36.34
N PRO A 23 -37.52 21.32 35.72
CA PRO A 23 -37.40 21.48 34.28
C PRO A 23 -35.92 21.70 33.95
N ASN A 24 -35.20 20.60 33.69
CA ASN A 24 -33.87 20.69 33.11
C ASN A 24 -34.00 21.29 31.70
N PRO A 25 -33.35 22.43 31.39
CA PRO A 25 -33.28 22.88 30.02
C PRO A 25 -32.57 21.82 29.20
N ILE A 26 -33.17 21.45 28.06
CA ILE A 26 -32.59 20.57 27.05
C ILE A 26 -31.22 21.13 26.72
N ARG A 27 -30.18 20.49 27.26
CA ARG A 27 -28.80 20.78 26.93
C ARG A 27 -28.60 20.22 25.53
N VAL A 28 -28.89 21.07 24.53
CA VAL A 28 -28.53 20.82 23.14
C VAL A 28 -27.04 20.50 23.17
N THR A 29 -26.73 19.21 22.97
CA THR A 29 -25.34 18.78 22.86
C THR A 29 -24.82 19.52 21.63
N PRO A 30 -23.78 20.36 21.76
CA PRO A 30 -23.20 20.97 20.58
C PRO A 30 -22.79 19.81 19.67
N ALA A 31 -23.32 19.84 18.43
CA ALA A 31 -22.98 18.88 17.40
C ALA A 31 -21.49 18.63 17.46
N ALA A 32 -21.09 17.36 17.61
CA ALA A 32 -19.70 16.96 17.61
C ALA A 32 -19.02 17.70 16.47
N LYS A 33 -18.14 18.64 16.83
CA LYS A 33 -17.44 19.49 15.88
C LYS A 33 -16.70 18.51 14.98
N LEU A 34 -17.22 18.29 13.78
CA LEU A 34 -16.55 17.52 12.76
C LEU A 34 -15.28 18.32 12.50
N VAL A 35 -14.19 17.91 13.15
CA VAL A 35 -12.87 18.43 12.87
C VAL A 35 -12.62 17.94 11.46
N ARG A 36 -12.96 18.79 10.49
CA ARG A 36 -12.42 18.69 9.15
C ARG A 36 -10.92 18.79 9.40
N HIS A 37 -10.26 17.64 9.45
CA HIS A 37 -8.82 17.57 9.39
C HIS A 37 -8.48 18.37 8.15
N ARG A 38 -7.94 19.57 8.37
CA ARG A 38 -7.40 20.38 7.29
C ARG A 38 -6.51 19.43 6.52
N LEU A 39 -6.72 19.32 5.22
CA LEU A 39 -5.89 18.51 4.34
C LEU A 39 -4.52 19.19 4.35
N ILE A 40 -3.70 18.85 5.34
CA ILE A 40 -2.34 19.34 5.46
C ILE A 40 -1.57 18.47 4.47
N ARG A 41 -1.18 19.09 3.35
CA ARG A 41 -0.05 18.59 2.57
C ARG A 41 1.09 18.43 3.57
N ARG A 42 1.43 17.19 3.85
CA ARG A 42 2.54 16.88 4.73
C ARG A 42 3.83 17.31 3.99
N SER A 43 4.85 17.69 4.75
CA SER A 43 6.06 18.38 4.27
C SER A 43 6.59 17.84 2.93
N ASP A 44 7.19 18.68 2.08
CA ASP A 44 7.87 18.22 0.86
C ASP A 44 9.06 17.30 1.15
N SER A 45 9.46 17.21 2.42
CA SER A 45 10.48 16.31 2.95
C SER A 45 9.89 15.08 3.66
N GLU A 46 8.63 14.71 3.41
CA GLU A 46 8.05 13.50 4.01
C GLU A 46 8.61 12.23 3.37
N HIS A 47 8.90 11.24 4.21
CA HIS A 47 9.33 9.91 3.78
C HIS A 47 8.36 8.85 4.30
N VAL A 48 8.11 7.85 3.47
CA VAL A 48 7.42 6.61 3.83
C VAL A 48 8.40 5.46 3.61
N VAL A 49 8.79 4.84 4.70
CA VAL A 49 9.79 3.80 4.72
C VAL A 49 9.11 2.45 4.90
N LEU A 50 9.39 1.51 4.00
CA LEU A 50 8.93 0.14 4.07
C LEU A 50 9.98 -0.69 4.79
N THR A 51 9.58 -1.33 5.89
CA THR A 51 10.50 -2.02 6.80
C THR A 51 10.09 -3.46 7.07
N ASP A 52 11.10 -4.30 7.24
CA ASP A 52 10.93 -5.66 7.75
C ASP A 52 11.46 -5.72 9.17
N CYS A 53 10.58 -6.08 10.09
CA CYS A 53 10.83 -6.07 11.52
C CYS A 53 10.91 -7.50 12.04
N THR A 54 12.00 -7.81 12.75
CA THR A 54 12.22 -9.14 13.32
C THR A 54 12.57 -9.08 14.81
N ARG A 55 12.28 -10.16 15.53
CA ARG A 55 12.79 -10.39 16.87
C ARG A 55 13.54 -11.70 16.91
N HIS A 56 14.85 -11.65 17.14
CA HIS A 56 15.72 -12.85 17.17
C HIS A 56 15.75 -13.60 18.52
N ARG A 57 15.05 -13.12 19.56
CA ARG A 57 14.98 -13.81 20.87
C ARG A 57 13.85 -14.85 20.90
N LYS A 58 13.80 -15.65 21.98
CA LYS A 58 12.99 -16.86 22.30
C LYS A 58 11.70 -17.18 21.51
N ASN A 59 11.01 -16.20 20.95
CA ASN A 59 9.91 -16.37 20.01
C ASN A 59 10.22 -15.54 18.76
N TYR A 60 10.74 -16.17 17.70
CA TYR A 60 10.97 -15.51 16.42
C TYR A 60 9.66 -14.89 15.95
N LEU A 61 9.66 -13.57 15.84
CA LEU A 61 8.52 -12.80 15.36
C LEU A 61 9.00 -12.00 14.16
N GLN A 62 8.23 -12.06 13.08
CA GLN A 62 8.46 -11.28 11.87
C GLN A 62 7.19 -10.51 11.53
N ALA A 63 7.34 -9.23 11.22
CA ALA A 63 6.28 -8.34 10.81
C ALA A 63 6.82 -7.37 9.76
N SER A 64 5.98 -6.91 8.86
CA SER A 64 6.31 -5.81 7.96
C SER A 64 5.65 -4.54 8.50
N GLN A 65 6.37 -3.43 8.52
CA GLN A 65 5.88 -2.14 8.99
C GLN A 65 6.13 -1.04 7.98
N LEU A 66 5.19 -0.11 7.93
CA LEU A 66 5.34 1.17 7.26
C LEU A 66 5.68 2.21 8.32
N ALA A 67 6.84 2.85 8.18
CA ALA A 67 7.31 3.93 9.04
C ALA A 67 7.23 5.26 8.29
N TYR A 68 6.74 6.29 8.95
CA TYR A 68 6.54 7.62 8.39
C TYR A 68 7.46 8.62 9.10
N PHE A 69 8.10 9.49 8.33
CA PHE A 69 9.03 10.51 8.82
C PHE A 69 8.70 11.89 8.23
N VAL A 70 8.71 12.93 9.07
CA VAL A 70 8.67 14.35 8.69
C VAL A 70 10.10 14.84 8.50
N GLY A 71 10.82 14.22 7.55
CA GLY A 71 12.24 14.45 7.29
C GLY A 71 12.95 13.17 6.83
N PRO A 72 14.27 13.24 6.64
CA PRO A 72 15.08 12.08 6.28
C PRO A 72 14.92 10.94 7.29
N PRO A 73 14.92 9.66 6.86
CA PRO A 73 14.77 8.52 7.77
C PRO A 73 15.89 8.41 8.82
N ASP A 74 15.48 8.35 10.09
CA ASP A 74 16.34 8.13 11.25
C ASP A 74 15.79 7.00 12.15
N ASP A 75 16.21 6.96 13.41
CA ASP A 75 15.82 5.93 14.39
C ASP A 75 14.48 6.21 15.10
N SER A 76 13.83 7.32 14.77
CA SER A 76 12.71 7.89 15.52
C SER A 76 11.53 8.22 14.60
N PRO A 77 10.86 7.21 14.00
CA PRO A 77 9.73 7.44 13.11
C PRO A 77 8.60 8.19 13.84
N ASP A 78 8.05 9.22 13.18
CA ASP A 78 6.89 9.98 13.69
C ASP A 78 5.66 9.07 13.85
N ARG A 79 5.56 8.06 12.99
CA ARG A 79 4.49 7.07 13.06
C ARG A 79 4.90 5.77 12.43
N THR A 80 4.43 4.67 13.01
CA THR A 80 4.52 3.34 12.40
C THR A 80 3.15 2.69 12.26
N THR A 81 3.03 1.78 11.31
CA THR A 81 1.81 0.99 11.09
C THR A 81 2.21 -0.41 10.65
N ASN A 82 1.63 -1.42 11.30
CA ASN A 82 1.81 -2.80 10.87
C ASN A 82 1.09 -3.02 9.54
N VAL A 83 1.75 -3.74 8.63
CA VAL A 83 1.11 -4.24 7.42
C VAL A 83 0.26 -5.43 7.81
N THR A 84 -1.04 -5.21 7.91
CA THR A 84 -2.03 -6.26 8.11
C THR A 84 -2.44 -6.81 6.76
N SER A 85 -1.69 -7.81 6.27
CA SER A 85 -2.12 -8.66 5.17
C SER A 85 -2.28 -10.10 5.67
N ASP A 86 -3.02 -10.91 4.93
CA ASP A 86 -3.20 -12.34 5.15
C ASP A 86 -1.90 -13.15 5.05
N LYS A 87 -0.79 -12.51 4.64
CA LYS A 87 0.57 -13.07 4.64
C LYS A 87 1.58 -12.08 5.22
N GLN A 88 2.62 -12.58 5.88
CA GLN A 88 3.86 -11.80 6.07
C GLN A 88 4.35 -11.42 4.67
N GLN A 89 4.47 -10.12 4.37
CA GLN A 89 4.77 -9.67 3.01
C GLN A 89 6.26 -9.37 2.87
N ALA A 90 6.92 -10.07 1.95
CA ALA A 90 8.11 -9.50 1.35
C ALA A 90 7.68 -8.28 0.53
N TRP A 91 8.31 -7.13 0.77
CA TRP A 91 7.95 -5.89 0.07
C TRP A 91 8.18 -5.98 -1.43
N ALA A 92 9.21 -6.72 -1.84
CA ALA A 92 9.61 -6.86 -3.24
C ALA A 92 8.78 -7.94 -3.96
N GLY A 93 8.28 -7.64 -5.16
CA GLY A 93 7.49 -8.59 -5.96
C GLY A 93 6.09 -8.87 -5.41
N SER A 94 5.64 -8.08 -4.44
CA SER A 94 4.29 -8.09 -3.87
C SER A 94 3.26 -7.41 -4.79
N GLY A 95 3.71 -6.70 -5.82
CA GLY A 95 2.85 -5.95 -6.72
C GLY A 95 2.27 -4.71 -6.03
N LYS A 96 0.98 -4.47 -6.19
CA LYS A 96 0.29 -3.35 -5.55
C LYS A 96 -0.24 -3.74 -4.16
N ILE A 97 0.32 -3.12 -3.12
CA ILE A 97 -0.13 -3.25 -1.74
C ILE A 97 -0.90 -1.98 -1.35
N THR A 98 -2.04 -2.12 -0.69
CA THR A 98 -2.74 -1.01 -0.04
C THR A 98 -2.80 -1.25 1.46
N ILE A 99 -2.19 -0.35 2.22
CA ILE A 99 -2.09 -0.41 3.68
C ILE A 99 -2.95 0.70 4.24
N LYS A 100 -3.93 0.34 5.07
CA LYS A 100 -4.70 1.31 5.82
C LYS A 100 -4.10 1.47 7.21
N SER A 101 -3.59 2.65 7.52
CA SER A 101 -3.20 2.96 8.88
C SER A 101 -4.45 3.07 9.78
N SER A 102 -4.24 2.92 11.09
CA SER A 102 -5.31 2.95 12.10
C SER A 102 -6.08 4.28 12.14
N ASP A 103 -5.54 5.34 11.57
CA ASP A 103 -6.19 6.66 11.45
C ASP A 103 -6.98 6.83 10.13
N ASN A 104 -7.21 5.74 9.40
CA ASN A 104 -7.86 5.71 8.08
C ASN A 104 -7.11 6.43 6.95
N VAL A 105 -5.84 6.82 7.15
CA VAL A 105 -4.98 7.22 6.03
C VAL A 105 -4.51 5.95 5.33
N ALA A 106 -4.86 5.80 4.06
CA ALA A 106 -4.44 4.68 3.24
C ALA A 106 -3.18 5.07 2.48
N PHE A 107 -2.09 4.35 2.71
CA PHE A 107 -0.92 4.37 1.84
C PHE A 107 -1.00 3.19 0.88
N SER A 108 -0.94 3.47 -0.42
CA SER A 108 -0.82 2.46 -1.45
C SER A 108 0.58 2.50 -2.02
N VAL A 109 1.20 1.35 -2.21
CA VAL A 109 2.51 1.22 -2.83
C VAL A 109 2.50 0.13 -3.88
N GLU A 110 3.22 0.32 -4.97
CA GLU A 110 3.34 -0.64 -6.06
C GLU A 110 4.81 -0.88 -6.34
N ILE A 111 5.32 -2.05 -5.93
CA ILE A 111 6.70 -2.52 -6.17
C ILE A 111 6.62 -3.78 -7.06
N PRO A 112 6.58 -3.60 -8.40
CA PRO A 112 6.30 -4.70 -9.32
C PRO A 112 7.43 -5.72 -9.40
N THR A 113 8.67 -5.34 -9.07
CA THR A 113 9.83 -6.22 -9.21
C THR A 113 10.91 -5.88 -8.18
N VAL A 114 11.83 -6.83 -7.98
CA VAL A 114 13.03 -6.61 -7.18
C VAL A 114 14.03 -5.82 -8.04
N VAL A 115 14.59 -4.76 -7.47
CA VAL A 115 15.63 -3.94 -8.10
C VAL A 115 16.88 -3.90 -7.23
N GLY A 116 18.00 -3.44 -7.78
CA GLY A 116 19.24 -3.27 -7.02
C GLY A 116 19.16 -2.08 -6.05
N GLU A 117 20.05 -2.07 -5.06
CA GLU A 117 20.23 -0.96 -4.11
C GLU A 117 20.40 0.39 -4.85
N GLY A 118 19.72 1.43 -4.34
CA GLY A 118 19.67 2.77 -4.90
C GLY A 118 18.76 2.94 -6.13
N GLN A 119 18.17 1.86 -6.66
CA GLN A 119 17.35 1.93 -7.87
C GLN A 119 15.88 2.24 -7.56
N PHE A 120 15.23 2.92 -8.49
CA PHE A 120 13.78 3.14 -8.46
C PHE A 120 13.06 1.79 -8.53
N ALA A 121 12.28 1.51 -7.50
CA ALA A 121 11.58 0.25 -7.29
C ALA A 121 10.09 0.35 -7.64
N GLY A 122 9.50 1.54 -7.55
CA GLY A 122 8.08 1.72 -7.81
C GLY A 122 7.52 3.01 -7.22
N SER A 123 6.19 3.08 -7.09
CA SER A 123 5.49 4.31 -6.68
C SER A 123 4.62 4.09 -5.45
N GLY A 124 4.44 5.16 -4.67
CA GLY A 124 3.58 5.22 -3.50
C GLY A 124 2.54 6.34 -3.59
N HIS A 125 1.48 6.26 -2.80
CA HIS A 125 0.45 7.31 -2.73
C HIS A 125 -0.29 7.26 -1.39
N ASN A 126 -0.43 8.39 -0.71
CA ASN A 126 -1.10 8.50 0.60
C ASN A 126 -2.53 9.09 0.53
N GLY A 127 -3.07 9.28 -0.68
CA GLY A 127 -4.34 9.97 -0.91
C GLY A 127 -4.20 11.46 -1.26
N TYR A 128 -3.03 12.05 -1.05
CA TYR A 128 -2.77 13.49 -1.23
C TYR A 128 -1.57 13.77 -2.13
N SER A 129 -0.52 12.97 -2.01
CA SER A 129 0.75 13.13 -2.70
C SER A 129 1.24 11.77 -3.23
N ALA A 130 1.95 11.82 -4.35
CA ALA A 130 2.59 10.66 -4.95
C ALA A 130 4.04 10.57 -4.46
N PHE A 131 4.55 9.36 -4.32
CA PHE A 131 5.89 9.08 -3.85
C PHE A 131 6.66 8.24 -4.87
N SER A 132 7.96 8.44 -4.92
CA SER A 132 8.91 7.59 -5.64
C SER A 132 9.62 6.70 -4.62
N CYS A 133 9.56 5.38 -4.81
CA CYS A 133 10.14 4.41 -3.89
C CYS A 133 11.44 3.85 -4.46
N TYR A 134 12.49 3.84 -3.67
CA TYR A 134 13.82 3.35 -4.02
C TYR A 134 14.22 2.20 -3.10
N ALA A 135 14.88 1.18 -3.65
CA ALA A 135 15.48 0.12 -2.84
C ALA A 135 16.65 0.73 -2.05
N MET A 136 16.49 0.86 -0.74
CA MET A 136 17.44 1.55 0.11
C MET A 136 17.59 0.75 1.40
N PHE A 137 18.56 -0.16 1.45
CA PHE A 137 18.72 -1.07 2.56
C PHE A 137 19.53 -0.45 3.71
N LYS A 138 18.94 -0.42 4.90
CA LYS A 138 19.59 0.03 6.13
C LYS A 138 19.19 -0.87 7.28
N THR A 139 20.16 -1.57 7.86
CA THR A 139 19.92 -2.47 8.99
C THR A 139 19.65 -1.69 10.27
N ALA A 140 18.79 -2.25 11.13
CA ALA A 140 18.46 -1.75 12.45
C ALA A 140 18.12 -0.25 12.43
N LEU A 141 17.28 0.17 11.49
CA LEU A 141 16.86 1.55 11.35
C LEU A 141 16.23 2.05 12.66
N TYR A 142 15.28 1.31 13.22
CA TYR A 142 14.67 1.60 14.52
C TYR A 142 14.26 0.30 15.23
N THR A 143 13.88 0.44 16.51
CA THR A 143 13.32 -0.66 17.31
C THR A 143 11.92 -0.30 17.78
N THR A 144 10.96 -1.20 17.60
CA THR A 144 9.58 -0.98 18.05
C THR A 144 9.49 -1.04 19.58
N LYS A 145 8.38 -0.54 20.16
CA LYS A 145 8.14 -0.63 21.61
C LYS A 145 8.05 -2.06 22.12
N GLU A 146 7.64 -2.97 21.26
CA GLU A 146 7.61 -4.40 21.53
C GLU A 146 9.00 -5.03 21.41
N GLY A 147 10.02 -4.32 20.94
CA GLY A 147 11.38 -4.82 20.78
C GLY A 147 11.57 -5.65 19.52
N LEU A 148 10.90 -5.31 18.42
CA LEU A 148 11.29 -5.79 17.10
C LEU A 148 12.33 -4.81 16.53
N VAL A 149 13.38 -5.33 15.91
CA VAL A 149 14.38 -4.54 15.18
C VAL A 149 13.92 -4.46 13.73
N CYS A 150 13.79 -3.25 13.20
CA CYS A 150 13.26 -3.00 11.88
C CYS A 150 14.38 -2.57 10.92
N ASP A 151 14.53 -3.33 9.84
CA ASP A 151 15.43 -3.02 8.74
C ASP A 151 14.66 -2.25 7.66
N GLN A 152 15.29 -1.20 7.14
CA GLN A 152 14.81 -0.48 5.97
C GLN A 152 14.97 -1.34 4.72
N VAL A 153 13.92 -1.45 3.91
CA VAL A 153 13.95 -2.13 2.61
C VAL A 153 13.76 -1.13 1.47
N TYR A 154 12.77 -0.25 1.62
CA TYR A 154 12.51 0.81 0.65
C TYR A 154 12.31 2.15 1.35
N ASP A 155 12.80 3.21 0.71
CA ASP A 155 12.51 4.60 1.09
C ASP A 155 11.68 5.23 -0.03
N CYS A 156 10.49 5.73 0.32
CA CYS A 156 9.60 6.42 -0.58
C CYS A 156 9.54 7.91 -0.21
N ASP A 157 9.91 8.77 -1.16
CA ASP A 157 9.95 10.22 -0.97
C ASP A 157 9.28 10.98 -2.13
N HIS A 158 9.36 12.31 -2.12
CA HIS A 158 8.81 13.17 -3.18
C HIS A 158 9.77 13.45 -4.32
N THR A 159 10.90 12.73 -4.43
CA THR A 159 11.81 12.94 -5.54
C THR A 159 11.15 12.55 -6.86
N THR A 160 11.52 13.25 -7.92
CA THR A 160 11.03 12.92 -9.26
C THR A 160 11.60 11.57 -9.67
N PRO A 161 10.74 10.58 -10.05
CA PRO A 161 11.23 9.29 -10.47
C PRO A 161 12.03 9.44 -11.77
N PRO A 162 12.99 8.53 -12.04
CA PRO A 162 13.72 8.55 -13.30
C PRO A 162 12.75 8.48 -14.48
N GLU A 163 13.00 9.25 -15.53
CA GLU A 163 12.22 9.18 -16.76
C GLU A 163 12.35 7.76 -17.33
N PHE A 164 11.26 7.01 -17.32
CA PHE A 164 11.22 5.78 -18.10
C PHE A 164 11.33 6.17 -19.57
N PRO A 165 12.27 5.58 -20.35
CA PRO A 165 12.28 5.79 -21.78
C PRO A 165 10.91 5.36 -22.28
N ASN A 166 10.16 6.32 -22.82
CA ASN A 166 8.80 6.17 -23.28
C ASN A 166 8.76 5.08 -24.36
N ARG A 167 8.62 3.81 -23.97
CA ARG A 167 8.31 2.71 -24.88
C ARG A 167 6.84 2.82 -25.22
N ASN A 168 6.46 3.90 -25.88
CA ASN A 168 5.11 4.09 -26.38
C ASN A 168 4.87 2.98 -27.43
N PRO A 169 4.06 1.93 -27.14
CA PRO A 169 3.86 0.82 -28.08
C PRO A 169 3.10 1.29 -29.34
N CYS A 170 2.48 2.47 -29.26
CA CYS A 170 1.66 3.06 -30.30
C CYS A 170 2.45 3.74 -31.44
N ASN A 171 3.78 3.93 -31.31
CA ASN A 171 4.58 4.49 -32.40
C ASN A 171 5.00 3.45 -33.45
N ASN A 172 4.81 2.16 -33.17
CA ASN A 172 5.27 1.08 -34.04
C ASN A 172 4.26 0.77 -35.16
N GLU A 173 2.98 1.10 -34.99
CA GLU A 173 1.97 0.91 -36.05
C GLU A 173 2.16 1.88 -37.22
N GLN A 174 2.70 3.09 -37.00
CA GLN A 174 2.99 4.00 -38.11
C GLN A 174 4.25 3.58 -38.90
N GLN A 175 5.22 2.92 -38.28
CA GLN A 175 6.37 2.36 -39.00
C GLN A 175 5.99 1.15 -39.84
N VAL A 176 5.09 0.27 -39.37
CA VAL A 176 4.59 -0.86 -40.16
C VAL A 176 3.71 -0.40 -41.33
N LYS A 177 2.91 0.66 -41.16
CA LYS A 177 2.12 1.25 -42.27
C LYS A 177 2.98 1.94 -43.33
N ARG A 178 4.13 2.52 -42.96
CA ARG A 178 5.07 3.12 -43.94
C ARG A 178 5.82 2.09 -44.78
N HIS A 179 5.99 0.85 -44.28
CA HIS A 179 6.55 -0.24 -45.09
C HIS A 179 5.52 -0.96 -45.97
N ARG A 180 4.22 -0.89 -45.67
CA ARG A 180 3.18 -1.45 -46.56
C ARG A 180 2.95 -0.66 -47.85
N HIS A 181 3.44 0.58 -47.97
CA HIS A 181 3.35 1.36 -49.21
C HIS A 181 4.59 1.27 -50.12
N LYS A 182 5.62 0.49 -49.76
CA LYS A 182 6.83 0.34 -50.59
C LYS A 182 7.06 -1.04 -51.20
N PHE A 183 6.14 -1.98 -51.04
CA PHE A 183 6.15 -3.22 -51.83
C PHE A 183 5.16 -3.08 -52.99
N SER A 184 5.61 -2.37 -54.02
CA SER A 184 5.04 -2.47 -55.36
C SER A 184 5.22 -3.91 -55.85
N ALA A 185 4.16 -4.48 -56.40
CA ALA A 185 4.09 -5.81 -56.97
C ALA A 185 4.87 -5.88 -58.31
N ALA A 186 6.20 -5.85 -58.23
CA ALA A 186 7.05 -5.98 -59.40
C ALA A 186 8.37 -6.70 -59.07
N GLN A 187 8.33 -7.90 -58.47
CA GLN A 187 9.57 -8.71 -58.39
C GLN A 187 9.44 -10.21 -58.17
N PHE A 188 8.33 -10.84 -58.56
CA PHE A 188 8.31 -12.29 -58.75
C PHE A 188 7.67 -12.62 -60.09
N GLY A 189 8.53 -12.84 -61.09
CA GLY A 189 8.16 -13.44 -62.36
C GLY A 189 7.76 -14.89 -62.15
N LEU A 190 6.47 -15.12 -61.97
CA LEU A 190 5.86 -16.44 -62.11
C LEU A 190 5.03 -16.42 -63.39
N GLU A 191 5.50 -17.15 -64.39
CA GLU A 191 4.80 -17.40 -65.64
C GLU A 191 3.42 -18.03 -65.39
N PRO A 192 2.39 -17.68 -66.18
CA PRO A 192 1.13 -18.39 -66.19
C PRO A 192 1.25 -19.67 -67.03
N THR A 193 1.31 -20.83 -66.37
CA THR A 193 1.11 -22.11 -67.04
C THR A 193 -0.35 -22.22 -67.50
N GLN A 194 -0.57 -22.16 -68.81
CA GLN A 194 -1.82 -22.58 -69.44
C GLN A 194 -2.07 -24.06 -69.12
N GLN A 195 -3.26 -24.39 -68.61
CA GLN A 195 -3.75 -25.76 -68.66
C GLN A 195 -5.13 -25.87 -69.28
N HIS A 196 -5.17 -26.76 -70.25
CA HIS A 196 -6.22 -27.05 -71.22
C HIS A 196 -7.53 -27.54 -70.61
N SER A 197 -8.61 -27.02 -71.20
CA SER A 197 -9.88 -27.67 -71.51
C SER A 197 -9.83 -29.21 -71.61
N ARG A 198 -10.79 -29.90 -70.98
CA ARG A 198 -11.52 -31.03 -71.58
C ARG A 198 -12.85 -31.32 -70.87
N ARG A 199 -13.83 -31.66 -71.71
CA ARG A 199 -15.23 -32.04 -71.46
C ARG A 199 -15.35 -33.38 -70.70
N GLY A 200 -16.55 -33.63 -70.15
CA GLY A 200 -17.00 -34.80 -69.34
C GLY A 200 -16.94 -36.19 -70.02
N PRO A 201 -17.81 -37.18 -69.72
CA PRO A 201 -19.19 -37.11 -69.19
C PRO A 201 -19.55 -38.11 -68.04
N GLY A 202 -20.75 -37.90 -67.48
CA GLY A 202 -21.79 -38.91 -67.19
C GLY A 202 -21.51 -40.12 -66.29
N LEU A 203 -22.24 -40.21 -65.18
CA LEU A 203 -23.22 -41.28 -64.86
C LEU A 203 -24.16 -40.77 -63.77
#